data_AF-A0A8S1DTF8-F1
#
_entry.id   AF-A0A8S1DTF8-F1
#
_cell.length_a   1.000
_cell.length_b   1.000
_cell.length_c   1.000
_cell.angle_alpha   90.00
_cell.angle_beta   90.00
_cell.angle_gamma   90.00
#
_symmetry.space_group_name_H-M   'P 1'
#
loop_
_entity.id
_entity.type
_entity.pdbx_description
1 polymer ?
#
loop_
_entity_poly.entity_id
_entity_poly.type
_entity_poly.pdbx_seq_one_letter_code
_entity_poly.pdbx_strand_id
1 'polypeptide(L)'
;MIWTKVDFQYQRKPEATNVVSKTKDGEIYLARLKYNGQLLPGYMRNGIAYFAYEGQVIKRCKGHELLYDGLVQWYVPNRLDEKRAVVIGHDEDKNPLFFGSFIVNGIELYGEVRQGVCNIVAVTGEGDEIILSEPERYGILGLKRTFPG
;
A
#
# COMPACT_ATOMS: atom_id res chain seq x y z
N MET A 1 -0.66 13.83 -6.55
CA MET A 1 0.22 12.66 -6.36
C MET A 1 0.85 12.33 -7.69
N ILE A 2 2.16 12.09 -7.70
CA ILE A 2 2.94 11.73 -8.88
C ILE A 2 3.38 10.29 -8.72
N TRP A 3 3.11 9.48 -9.75
CA TRP A 3 3.48 8.07 -9.81
C TRP A 3 4.56 7.88 -10.85
N THR A 4 5.62 7.15 -10.48
CA THR A 4 6.75 6.89 -11.37
C THR A 4 6.87 5.40 -11.63
N LYS A 5 6.92 5.03 -12.91
CA LYS A 5 7.11 3.65 -13.33
C LYS A 5 8.53 3.19 -13.02
N VAL A 6 8.65 1.99 -12.44
CA VAL A 6 9.92 1.33 -12.14
C VAL A 6 10.20 0.31 -13.22
N ASP A 7 11.17 0.62 -14.09
CA ASP A 7 11.54 -0.23 -15.23
C ASP A 7 12.94 -0.85 -15.14
N PHE A 8 13.71 -0.52 -14.10
CA PHE A 8 15.06 -1.05 -13.90
C PHE A 8 15.05 -2.26 -12.95
N GLN A 9 15.95 -3.21 -13.20
CA GLN A 9 16.20 -4.32 -12.29
C GLN A 9 17.19 -3.86 -11.21
N TYR A 10 16.69 -3.71 -9.98
CA TYR A 10 17.45 -3.58 -8.73
C TYR A 10 18.18 -2.26 -8.39
N GLN A 11 18.16 -2.00 -7.07
CA GLN A 11 19.01 -1.14 -6.22
C GLN A 11 19.09 0.38 -6.40
N ARG A 12 18.71 0.98 -7.53
CA ARG A 12 18.51 2.44 -7.52
C ARG A 12 17.13 2.77 -6.96
N LYS A 13 17.05 3.01 -5.64
CA LYS A 13 15.97 3.81 -5.07
C LYS A 13 15.82 5.03 -6.00
N PRO A 14 14.66 5.27 -6.64
CA PRO A 14 14.46 6.55 -7.29
C PRO A 14 14.61 7.59 -6.18
N GLU A 15 15.57 8.51 -6.31
CA GLU A 15 16.04 9.37 -5.20
C GLU A 15 14.94 10.21 -4.54
N ALA A 16 13.74 10.23 -5.11
CA ALA A 16 12.58 10.98 -4.66
C ALA A 16 11.29 10.14 -4.59
N THR A 17 11.35 8.89 -4.11
CA THR A 17 10.13 8.17 -3.70
C THR A 17 9.69 8.53 -2.28
N ASN A 18 8.39 8.81 -2.11
CA ASN A 18 7.81 9.08 -0.81
C ASN A 18 7.84 7.81 0.07
N VAL A 19 8.69 7.85 1.10
CA VAL A 19 8.71 6.82 2.14
C VAL A 19 7.47 6.99 2.99
N VAL A 20 6.58 6.00 2.97
CA VAL A 20 5.34 6.03 3.75
C VAL A 20 5.54 5.47 5.15
N SER A 21 6.53 4.61 5.37
CA SER A 21 6.90 4.14 6.70
C SER A 21 8.37 3.74 6.79
N LYS A 22 8.94 3.79 7.99
CA LYS A 22 10.29 3.31 8.30
C LYS A 22 10.17 2.22 9.35
N THR A 23 10.55 1.00 8.98
CA THR A 23 10.51 -0.17 9.86
C THR A 23 11.94 -0.63 10.18
N LYS A 24 12.08 -1.56 11.13
CA LYS A 24 13.36 -2.22 11.41
C LYS A 24 13.94 -2.97 10.20
N ASP A 25 13.09 -3.41 9.28
CA ASP A 25 13.45 -4.24 8.12
C ASP A 25 13.67 -3.41 6.84
N GLY A 26 13.52 -2.08 6.93
CA GLY A 26 13.74 -1.14 5.84
C GLY A 26 12.63 -0.11 5.67
N GLU A 27 12.82 0.73 4.66
CA GLU A 27 11.85 1.74 4.24
C GLU A 27 10.73 1.09 3.42
N ILE A 28 9.50 1.53 3.69
CA ILE A 28 8.30 1.11 2.96
C ILE A 28 7.92 2.22 1.99
N TYR A 29 7.79 1.82 0.73
CA TYR A 29 7.34 2.70 -0.35
C TYR A 29 5.98 2.24 -0.83
N LEU A 30 5.10 3.19 -1.12
CA LEU A 30 3.81 2.88 -1.69
C LEU A 30 3.96 2.51 -3.17
N ALA A 31 3.36 1.38 -3.55
CA ALA A 31 3.42 0.86 -4.90
C ALA A 31 2.00 0.61 -5.45
N ARG A 32 1.89 0.58 -6.77
CA ARG A 32 0.69 0.07 -7.46
C ARG A 32 1.06 -0.69 -8.74
N LEU A 33 0.23 -1.65 -9.13
CA LEU A 33 0.45 -2.52 -10.28
C LEU A 33 -0.82 -2.69 -11.10
N LYS A 34 -0.74 -2.48 -12.42
CA LYS A 34 -1.81 -2.91 -13.33
C LYS A 34 -1.70 -4.42 -13.54
N TYR A 35 -2.74 -5.17 -13.17
CA TYR A 35 -2.75 -6.63 -13.29
C TYR A 35 -4.19 -7.13 -13.50
N ASN A 36 -4.42 -7.99 -14.50
CA ASN A 36 -5.74 -8.53 -14.85
C ASN A 36 -6.89 -7.50 -14.89
N GLY A 37 -6.66 -6.33 -15.48
CA GLY A 37 -7.69 -5.28 -15.59
C GLY A 37 -7.93 -4.45 -14.32
N GLN A 38 -7.28 -4.83 -13.21
CA GLN A 38 -7.29 -4.12 -11.93
C GLN A 38 -6.04 -3.24 -11.79
N LEU A 39 -6.12 -2.29 -10.87
CA LEU A 39 -4.97 -1.52 -10.39
C LEU A 39 -4.77 -1.86 -8.91
N LEU A 40 -3.82 -2.73 -8.62
CA LEU A 40 -3.60 -3.29 -7.30
C LEU A 40 -2.72 -2.35 -6.47
N PRO A 41 -3.13 -1.94 -5.26
CA PRO A 41 -2.25 -1.30 -4.30
C PRO A 41 -1.26 -2.31 -3.71
N GLY A 42 -0.09 -1.83 -3.31
CA GLY A 42 0.93 -2.64 -2.68
C GLY A 42 2.03 -1.80 -2.07
N TYR A 43 3.12 -2.45 -1.70
CA TYR A 43 4.29 -1.77 -1.19
C TYR A 43 5.57 -2.37 -1.72
N MET A 44 6.64 -1.56 -1.72
CA MET A 44 7.98 -2.01 -2.01
C MET A 44 8.85 -1.92 -0.76
N ARG A 45 9.65 -2.96 -0.53
CA ARG A 45 10.70 -3.02 0.49
C ARG A 45 11.90 -3.74 -0.10
N ASN A 46 13.11 -3.23 0.15
CA ASN A 46 14.36 -3.85 -0.29
C ASN A 46 14.40 -4.16 -1.81
N GLY A 47 13.78 -3.29 -2.62
CA GLY A 47 13.75 -3.41 -4.09
C GLY A 47 12.75 -4.42 -4.65
N ILE A 48 11.93 -5.05 -3.81
CA ILE A 48 10.86 -5.97 -4.22
C ILE A 48 9.53 -5.33 -3.85
N ALA A 49 8.64 -5.22 -4.84
CA ALA A 49 7.26 -4.80 -4.66
C ALA A 49 6.35 -6.02 -4.51
N TYR A 50 5.35 -5.88 -3.63
CA TYR A 50 4.44 -6.92 -3.23
C TYR A 50 3.00 -6.44 -3.40
N PHE A 51 2.17 -7.27 -4.04
CA PHE A 51 0.76 -6.96 -4.33
C PHE A 51 -0.11 -8.17 -4.00
N ALA A 52 -1.30 -7.87 -3.49
CA ALA A 52 -2.39 -8.79 -3.22
C ALA A 52 -3.12 -9.17 -4.50
N TYR A 53 -3.40 -10.46 -4.74
CA TYR A 53 -4.29 -10.86 -5.82
C TYR A 53 -4.83 -12.28 -5.61
N GLU A 54 -6.14 -12.41 -5.42
CA GLU A 54 -6.87 -13.70 -5.36
C GLU A 54 -6.26 -14.72 -4.38
N GLY A 55 -5.87 -14.29 -3.18
CA GLY A 55 -5.28 -15.19 -2.18
C GLY A 55 -3.78 -15.44 -2.39
N GLN A 56 -3.12 -14.71 -3.30
CA GLN A 56 -1.71 -14.85 -3.63
C GLN A 56 -0.96 -13.52 -3.57
N VAL A 57 0.34 -13.63 -3.28
CA VAL A 57 1.26 -12.49 -3.33
C VAL A 57 1.99 -12.45 -4.66
N ILE A 58 1.74 -11.39 -5.42
CA ILE A 58 2.51 -11.07 -6.62
C ILE A 58 3.76 -10.30 -6.21
N LYS A 59 4.94 -10.87 -6.48
CA LYS A 59 6.25 -10.21 -6.30
C LYS A 59 6.73 -9.62 -7.63
N ARG A 60 7.23 -8.37 -7.61
CA ARG A 60 7.76 -7.66 -8.79
C ARG A 60 8.98 -6.82 -8.45
N CYS A 61 10.02 -6.87 -9.28
CA CYS A 61 11.15 -5.93 -9.20
C CYS A 61 11.06 -4.80 -10.25
N LYS A 62 10.15 -4.91 -11.24
CA LYS A 62 9.91 -3.91 -12.30
C LYS A 62 8.46 -4.00 -12.81
N GLY A 63 8.04 -3.04 -13.63
CA GLY A 63 6.71 -2.98 -14.24
C GLY A 63 5.59 -2.51 -13.30
N HIS A 64 5.94 -2.02 -12.12
CA HIS A 64 5.03 -1.38 -11.17
C HIS A 64 5.31 0.12 -11.10
N GLU A 65 4.44 0.87 -10.46
CA GLU A 65 4.64 2.29 -10.16
C GLU A 65 4.86 2.50 -8.67
N LEU A 66 5.70 3.47 -8.31
CA LEU A 66 5.88 3.95 -6.94
C LEU A 66 5.31 5.35 -6.78
N LEU A 67 4.79 5.66 -5.59
CA LEU A 67 4.46 7.04 -5.23
C LEU A 67 5.76 7.85 -5.13
N TYR A 68 5.97 8.71 -6.12
CA TYR A 68 7.13 9.59 -6.16
C TYR A 68 6.88 10.80 -5.28
N ASP A 69 5.85 11.58 -5.60
CA ASP A 69 5.49 12.78 -4.83
C ASP A 69 4.02 12.77 -4.37
N GLY A 70 3.78 13.16 -3.13
CA GLY A 70 2.45 13.20 -2.53
C GLY A 70 2.44 13.63 -1.08
N LEU A 71 1.52 14.55 -0.76
CA LEU A 71 1.23 14.93 0.62
C LEU A 71 0.31 13.88 1.26
N VAL A 72 0.91 12.81 1.77
CA VAL A 72 0.19 11.70 2.43
C VAL A 72 0.58 11.58 3.90
N GLN A 73 -0.33 11.05 4.70
CA GLN A 73 -0.10 10.75 6.12
C GLN A 73 -0.98 9.58 6.57
N TRP A 74 -0.48 8.81 7.52
CA TRP A 74 -1.30 7.81 8.20
C TRP A 74 -2.35 8.49 9.08
N TYR A 75 -3.55 7.92 9.13
CA TYR A 75 -4.54 8.23 10.15
C TYR A 75 -5.20 6.95 10.63
N VAL A 76 -5.58 6.93 11.91
CA VAL A 76 -6.33 5.83 12.53
C VAL A 76 -7.81 6.17 12.42
N PRO A 77 -8.59 5.45 11.60
CA PRO A 77 -10.03 5.69 11.49
C PRO A 77 -10.81 4.88 12.52
N ASN A 78 -11.94 5.40 12.97
CA ASN A 78 -13.00 4.56 13.57
C ASN A 78 -13.78 3.80 12.48
N ARG A 79 -13.84 4.38 11.27
CA ARG A 79 -14.36 3.80 10.02
C ARG A 79 -13.61 4.42 8.85
N LEU A 80 -13.51 3.70 7.73
CA LEU A 80 -12.94 4.26 6.50
C LEU A 80 -13.68 5.56 6.10
N ASP A 81 -12.93 6.66 6.00
CA ASP A 81 -13.39 7.95 5.48
C ASP A 81 -12.77 8.18 4.11
N GLU A 82 -13.56 7.95 3.06
CA GLU A 82 -13.11 8.03 1.67
C GLU A 82 -12.75 9.44 1.23
N LYS A 83 -13.25 10.46 1.93
CA LYS A 83 -12.88 11.86 1.65
C LYS A 83 -11.48 12.18 2.15
N ARG A 84 -10.93 11.34 3.03
CA ARG A 84 -9.58 11.48 3.58
C ARG A 84 -8.63 10.43 3.02
N ALA A 85 -9.12 9.21 2.81
CA ALA A 85 -8.33 8.09 2.29
C ALA A 85 -7.85 8.38 0.88
N VAL A 86 -6.63 7.93 0.59
CA VAL A 86 -6.08 8.02 -0.76
C VAL A 86 -6.47 6.77 -1.53
N VAL A 87 -7.17 6.94 -2.64
CA VAL A 87 -7.40 5.87 -3.61
C VAL A 87 -6.09 5.57 -4.33
N ILE A 88 -5.60 4.35 -4.16
CA ILE A 88 -4.34 3.88 -4.76
C ILE A 88 -4.61 2.99 -5.97
N GLY A 89 -5.73 2.28 -5.93
CA GLY A 89 -6.09 1.25 -6.88
C GLY A 89 -7.58 1.21 -7.17
N HIS A 90 -7.95 0.31 -8.08
CA HIS A 90 -9.34 -0.05 -8.35
C HIS A 90 -9.42 -1.55 -8.67
N ASP A 91 -10.49 -2.20 -8.22
CA ASP A 91 -10.78 -3.59 -8.59
C ASP A 91 -11.31 -3.69 -10.03
N GLU A 92 -11.77 -4.89 -10.40
CA GLU A 92 -12.33 -5.19 -11.72
C GLU A 92 -13.61 -4.38 -12.03
N ASP A 93 -14.43 -4.14 -11.00
CA ASP A 93 -15.68 -3.37 -11.05
C ASP A 93 -15.46 -1.86 -10.92
N LYS A 94 -14.21 -1.41 -10.85
CA LYS A 94 -13.81 0.00 -10.64
C LYS A 94 -14.14 0.55 -9.26
N ASN A 95 -14.38 -0.30 -8.27
CA ASN A 95 -14.48 0.14 -6.89
C ASN A 95 -13.11 0.60 -6.38
N PRO A 96 -13.06 1.64 -5.52
CA PRO A 96 -11.80 2.16 -5.03
C PRO A 96 -11.10 1.19 -4.07
N LEU A 97 -9.78 1.06 -4.25
CA LEU A 97 -8.89 0.33 -3.36
C LEU A 97 -7.95 1.31 -2.64
N PHE A 98 -7.84 1.15 -1.34
CA PHE A 98 -7.03 1.99 -0.46
C PHE A 98 -5.81 1.22 0.06
N PHE A 99 -4.94 1.91 0.79
CA PHE A 99 -3.75 1.31 1.37
C PHE A 99 -3.70 1.52 2.89
N GLY A 100 -3.36 0.45 3.61
CA GLY A 100 -3.32 0.43 5.06
C GLY A 100 -2.04 -0.15 5.65
N SER A 101 -1.81 0.17 6.93
CA SER A 101 -0.83 -0.47 7.81
C SER A 101 -1.58 -1.13 8.97
N PHE A 102 -1.11 -2.28 9.42
CA PHE A 102 -1.81 -3.17 10.34
C PHE A 102 -0.85 -3.79 11.33
N ILE A 103 -1.28 -3.98 12.57
CA ILE A 103 -0.52 -4.74 13.56
C ILE A 103 -1.26 -6.06 13.81
N VAL A 104 -0.57 -7.17 13.59
CA VAL A 104 -1.06 -8.53 13.84
C VAL A 104 -0.01 -9.30 14.62
N ASN A 105 -0.34 -9.76 15.83
CA ASN A 105 0.60 -10.48 16.69
C ASN A 105 1.92 -9.70 16.90
N GLY A 106 1.83 -8.37 17.03
CA GLY A 106 2.98 -7.48 17.16
C GLY A 106 3.81 -7.26 15.88
N ILE A 107 3.38 -7.79 14.73
CA ILE A 107 4.04 -7.60 13.44
C ILE A 107 3.31 -6.51 12.66
N GLU A 108 4.06 -5.51 12.19
CA GLU A 108 3.52 -4.50 11.29
C GLU A 108 3.47 -5.04 9.84
N LEU A 109 2.29 -4.93 9.26
CA LEU A 109 1.95 -5.41 7.93
C LEU A 109 1.35 -4.27 7.10
N TYR A 110 1.42 -4.39 5.78
CA TYR A 110 0.96 -3.37 4.84
C TYR A 110 0.18 -4.01 3.71
N GLY A 111 -0.89 -3.35 3.26
CA GLY A 111 -1.80 -4.00 2.34
C GLY A 111 -2.90 -3.14 1.79
N GLU A 112 -3.68 -3.77 0.92
CA GLU A 112 -4.94 -3.26 0.39
C GLU A 112 -5.99 -3.08 1.50
N VAL A 113 -6.88 -2.11 1.33
CA VAL A 113 -8.12 -1.98 2.11
C VAL A 113 -9.29 -1.80 1.14
N ARG A 114 -10.35 -2.59 1.33
CA ARG A 114 -11.61 -2.51 0.59
C ARG A 114 -12.71 -1.88 1.44
N GLN A 115 -13.77 -1.38 0.79
CA GLN A 115 -15.01 -0.98 1.49
C GLN A 115 -15.69 -2.18 2.15
N GLY A 116 -16.28 -1.98 3.34
CA GLY A 116 -17.21 -2.93 3.98
C GLY A 116 -16.58 -4.17 4.61
N VAL A 117 -15.37 -4.54 4.20
CA VAL A 117 -14.56 -5.60 4.81
C VAL A 117 -13.14 -5.05 4.88
N CYS A 118 -12.54 -5.00 6.07
CA CYS A 118 -11.09 -4.79 6.18
C CYS A 118 -10.38 -6.04 5.65
N ASN A 119 -10.58 -6.42 4.38
CA ASN A 119 -9.74 -7.38 3.66
C ASN A 119 -8.37 -6.74 3.51
N ILE A 120 -7.62 -6.82 4.58
CA ILE A 120 -6.23 -6.46 4.63
C ILE A 120 -5.56 -7.57 3.90
N VAL A 121 -4.89 -7.28 2.80
CA VAL A 121 -3.95 -8.25 2.23
C VAL A 121 -2.57 -7.81 2.63
N ALA A 122 -2.17 -8.28 3.79
CA ALA A 122 -0.84 -8.13 4.29
C ALA A 122 0.09 -9.11 3.59
N VAL A 123 1.21 -8.61 3.08
CA VAL A 123 2.28 -9.47 2.61
C VAL A 123 3.27 -9.68 3.74
N THR A 124 3.37 -10.90 4.23
CA THR A 124 4.49 -11.27 5.12
C THR A 124 5.77 -11.36 4.28
N GLY A 125 6.93 -11.18 4.90
CA GLY A 125 8.23 -11.33 4.19
C GLY A 125 8.40 -12.68 3.48
N GLU A 126 7.58 -13.67 3.83
CA GLU A 126 7.59 -15.05 3.31
C GLU A 126 6.68 -15.22 2.07
N GLY A 127 5.71 -14.34 1.84
CA GLY A 127 4.91 -14.31 0.61
C GLY A 127 3.51 -14.90 0.70
N ASP A 128 2.94 -14.95 1.90
CA ASP A 128 1.53 -15.31 2.09
C ASP A 128 0.65 -14.05 2.09
N GLU A 129 -0.53 -14.16 1.47
CA GLU A 129 -1.63 -13.21 1.61
C GLU A 129 -2.40 -13.58 2.86
N ILE A 130 -2.41 -12.69 3.84
CA ILE A 130 -3.23 -12.83 5.04
C ILE A 130 -4.42 -11.92 4.88
N ILE A 131 -5.62 -12.48 4.80
CA ILE A 131 -6.89 -11.77 4.92
C ILE A 131 -7.19 -11.60 6.41
N LEU A 132 -7.25 -10.36 6.88
CA LEU A 132 -7.67 -10.06 8.26
C LEU A 132 -9.13 -9.63 8.25
N SER A 133 -9.84 -9.83 9.37
CA SER A 133 -11.17 -9.26 9.59
C SER A 133 -11.16 -8.23 10.72
N GLU A 134 -10.25 -8.37 11.69
CA GLU A 134 -10.16 -7.53 12.90
C GLU A 134 -8.70 -7.34 13.34
N PRO A 135 -7.94 -6.39 12.74
CA PRO A 135 -6.59 -6.10 13.18
C PRO A 135 -6.57 -5.44 14.57
N GLU A 136 -5.54 -5.72 15.39
CA GLU A 136 -5.38 -5.10 16.72
C GLU A 136 -5.32 -3.57 16.62
N ARG A 137 -4.62 -3.09 15.60
CA ARG A 137 -4.53 -1.68 15.21
C ARG A 137 -4.39 -1.59 13.70
N TYR A 138 -4.99 -0.55 13.13
CA TYR A 138 -4.79 -0.23 11.73
C TYR A 138 -4.71 1.28 11.49
N GLY A 139 -3.97 1.64 10.44
CA GLY A 139 -3.90 2.97 9.89
C GLY A 139 -4.24 2.93 8.41
N ILE A 140 -4.89 3.97 7.91
CA ILE A 140 -5.17 4.15 6.49
C ILE A 140 -4.34 5.32 5.98
N LEU A 141 -3.78 5.18 4.78
CA LEU A 141 -3.05 6.26 4.14
C LEU A 141 -4.06 7.29 3.62
N GLY A 142 -3.95 8.51 4.14
CA GLY A 142 -4.81 9.63 3.78
C GLY A 142 -4.04 10.83 3.25
N LEU A 143 -4.75 11.79 2.67
CA LEU A 143 -4.16 13.07 2.30
C LEU A 143 -3.75 13.83 3.56
N LYS A 144 -2.53 14.37 3.54
CA LYS A 144 -2.05 15.31 4.56
C LYS A 144 -2.80 16.62 4.36
N ARG A 145 -3.73 16.92 5.27
CA ARG A 145 -4.37 18.24 5.31
C ARG A 145 -3.34 19.24 5.80
N THR A 146 -2.94 20.16 4.94
CA THR A 146 -2.34 21.43 5.38
C THR A 146 -3.46 22.24 5.99
N PHE A 147 -3.54 22.32 7.31
CA PHE A 147 -4.36 23.35 7.93
C PHE A 147 -3.70 24.71 7.61
N PRO A 148 -4.43 25.71 7.10
CA PRO A 148 -3.98 27.08 7.26
C PRO A 148 -3.95 27.35 8.77
N GLY A 149 -2.78 27.78 9.26
CA GLY A 149 -2.60 28.20 10.66
C GLY A 149 -3.33 29.50 10.98
#